data_AF-A0A8S8Z0K0-F1
#
_entry.id   AF-A0A8S8Z0K0-F1
#
_cell.length_a   1.000
_cell.length_b   1.000
_cell.length_c   1.000
_cell.angle_alpha   90.00
_cell.angle_beta   90.00
_cell.angle_gamma   90.00
#
_symmetry.space_group_name_H-M   'P 1'
#
loop_
_entity.id
_entity.type
_entity.pdbx_description
1 polymer ?
#
loop_
_entity_poly.entity_id
_entity_poly.type
_entity_poly.pdbx_seq_one_letter_code
_entity_poly.pdbx_strand_id
1 'polypeptide(L)' 'MQEVGEILHLASSGRVIVRLSKIASAGQILCDEKNVKVAKVVELIGPVAKPYALQL' A
#
# COMPACT_ATOMS: atom_id res chain seq x y z
N MET A 1 -5.31 -1.63 -14.51
CA MET A 1 -4.47 -1.37 -13.32
C MET A 1 -4.56 0.10 -12.99
N GLN A 2 -4.65 0.45 -11.72
CA GLN A 2 -4.69 1.83 -11.27
C GLN A 2 -3.51 2.05 -10.32
N GLU A 3 -2.74 3.10 -10.58
CA GLU A 3 -1.68 3.52 -9.66
C GLU A 3 -2.32 3.93 -8.32
N VAL A 4 -1.83 3.32 -7.25
CA VAL A 4 -2.41 3.44 -5.89
C VAL A 4 -1.57 4.33 -4.98
N GLY A 5 -0.29 4.55 -5.28
CA GLY A 5 0.59 5.32 -4.41
C GLY A 5 2.08 5.02 -4.58
N GLU A 6 2.87 5.62 -3.70
CA GLU A 6 4.34 5.55 -3.67
C GLU A 6 4.84 4.84 -2.41
N ILE A 7 5.90 4.04 -2.54
CA ILE A 7 6.58 3.43 -1.38
C ILE A 7 7.43 4.50 -0.71
N LEU A 8 7.19 4.73 0.58
CA LEU A 8 7.98 5.67 1.37
C LEU A 8 9.10 4.98 2.15
N HIS A 9 8.82 3.79 2.67
CA HIS A 9 9.76 3.09 3.54
C HIS A 9 9.55 1.58 3.45
N LEU A 10 10.66 0.85 3.36
CA LEU A 10 10.71 -0.59 3.54
C LEU A 10 11.34 -0.87 4.91
N ALA A 11 10.54 -1.37 5.84
CA ALA A 11 11.02 -1.76 7.16
C ALA A 11 11.86 -3.04 7.05
N SER A 12 12.85 -3.19 7.92
CA SER A 12 13.69 -4.40 8.02
C SER A 12 12.89 -5.68 8.32
N SER A 13 11.66 -5.54 8.83
CA SER A 13 10.73 -6.64 9.06
C SER A 13 10.00 -7.12 7.79
N GLY A 14 10.29 -6.55 6.60
CA GLY A 14 9.61 -6.86 5.34
C GLY A 14 8.30 -6.09 5.12
N ARG A 15 7.92 -5.22 6.05
CA ARG A 15 6.71 -4.38 5.94
C ARG A 15 7.01 -3.16 5.09
N VAL A 16 6.07 -2.79 4.23
CA VAL A 16 6.17 -1.59 3.38
C VAL A 16 5.17 -0.55 3.85
N ILE A 17 5.64 0.70 3.95
CA ILE A 17 4.79 1.87 4.16
C ILE A 17 4.56 2.52 2.80
N VAL A 18 3.31 2.52 2.36
CA VAL A 18 2.88 3.13 1.10
C VAL A 18 2.05 4.36 1.39
N ARG A 19 2.40 5.50 0.80
CA ARG A 19 1.51 6.66 0.77
C ARG A 19 0.51 6.47 -0.35
N LEU A 20 -0.76 6.38 0.02
CA LEU A 20 -1.82 6.23 -0.96
C LEU A 20 -2.22 7.58 -1.57
N SER A 21 -2.36 7.61 -2.90
CA SER A 21 -2.94 8.75 -3.63
C SER A 21 -4.46 8.63 -3.78
N LYS A 22 -5.01 7.44 -3.53
CA LYS A 22 -6.43 7.09 -3.56
C LYS A 22 -6.78 6.15 -2.41
N ILE A 23 -8.02 6.18 -1.96
CA ILE A 23 -8.49 5.25 -0.93
C ILE A 23 -8.39 3.82 -1.47
N ALA A 24 -7.51 3.02 -0.87
CA ALA A 24 -7.46 1.57 -1.07
C ALA A 24 -8.22 0.88 0.07
N SER A 25 -8.81 -0.27 -0.20
CA SER A 25 -9.53 -1.03 0.83
C SER A 25 -8.60 -1.98 1.56
N ALA A 26 -8.82 -2.19 2.85
CA ALA A 26 -8.16 -3.28 3.58
C ALA A 26 -8.42 -4.61 2.88
N GLY A 27 -7.39 -5.43 2.74
CA GLY A 27 -7.43 -6.71 2.04
C GLY A 27 -7.18 -6.62 0.53
N GLN A 28 -7.12 -5.42 -0.06
CA GLN A 28 -6.79 -5.24 -1.48
C GLN A 28 -5.35 -5.69 -1.76
N ILE A 29 -5.16 -6.41 -2.87
CA ILE A 29 -3.83 -6.83 -3.34
C ILE A 29 -3.29 -5.74 -4.26
N LEU A 30 -2.06 -5.28 -3.99
CA LEU A 30 -1.31 -4.38 -4.85
C LEU A 30 -0.40 -5.21 -5.76
N CYS A 31 -0.34 -4.79 -7.02
CA CYS A 31 0.50 -5.42 -8.02
C CYS A 31 1.48 -4.39 -8.61
N ASP A 32 2.65 -4.85 -9.03
CA ASP A 32 3.58 -4.04 -9.82
C ASP A 32 3.08 -3.89 -11.26
N GLU A 33 3.81 -3.12 -12.06
CA GLU A 33 3.53 -2.88 -13.48
C GLU A 33 3.48 -4.16 -14.32
N LYS A 34 4.07 -5.26 -13.84
CA LYS A 34 4.10 -6.57 -14.50
C LYS A 34 2.98 -7.50 -14.03
N ASN A 35 2.00 -7.00 -13.28
CA ASN A 35 0.92 -7.77 -12.63
C ASN A 35 1.41 -8.79 -11.58
N VAL A 36 2.64 -8.66 -11.08
CA VAL A 36 3.12 -9.49 -9.98
C VAL A 36 2.49 -8.95 -8.69
N LYS A 37 1.88 -9.83 -7.89
CA LYS A 37 1.32 -9.47 -6.58
C LYS A 37 2.47 -9.12 -5.64
N VAL A 38 2.53 -7.87 -5.21
CA VAL A 38 3.63 -7.35 -4.38
C VAL A 38 3.20 -7.22 -2.93
N ALA A 39 1.93 -6.89 -2.69
CA ALA A 39 1.46 -6.53 -1.36
C ALA A 39 0.00 -6.84 -1.12
N LYS A 40 -0.39 -6.97 0.15
CA LYS A 40 -1.77 -6.87 0.61
C LYS A 40 -1.88 -5.69 1.56
N VAL A 41 -2.89 -4.85 1.38
CA VAL A 41 -3.22 -3.78 2.33
C VAL A 41 -3.71 -4.42 3.62
N VAL A 42 -2.95 -4.31 4.71
CA VAL A 42 -3.32 -4.90 6.01
C VAL A 42 -4.02 -3.88 6.89
N GLU A 43 -3.51 -2.65 6.91
CA GLU A 43 -4.01 -1.60 7.79
C GLU A 43 -3.88 -0.24 7.11
N LEU A 44 -4.89 0.62 7.27
CA LEU A 44 -4.92 2.00 6.77
C LEU A 44 -4.79 2.94 7.97
N ILE A 45 -3.70 3.69 8.06
CA ILE A 45 -3.40 4.57 9.19
C ILE A 45 -3.24 6.01 8.69
N GLY A 46 -3.81 7.00 9.39
CA GLY A 46 -3.64 8.42 9.07
C GLY A 46 -4.92 9.12 8.56
N PRO A 47 -4.82 10.38 8.11
CA PRO A 47 -5.98 11.19 7.75
C PRO A 47 -6.78 10.59 6.58
N VAL A 48 -8.12 10.65 6.65
CA VAL A 48 -9.06 10.06 5.67
C VAL A 48 -8.74 10.47 4.22
N ALA A 49 -8.20 11.67 4.02
CA ALA A 49 -7.84 12.19 2.70
C ALA A 49 -6.56 11.57 2.09
N LYS A 50 -5.60 11.09 2.92
CA LYS A 50 -4.31 10.51 2.50
C LYS A 50 -3.83 9.47 3.53
N PRO A 51 -4.45 8.28 3.60
CA PRO A 51 -4.02 7.24 4.51
C PRO A 51 -2.72 6.57 4.06
N TYR A 52 -1.94 6.09 5.03
CA TYR A 52 -0.80 5.20 4.84
C TYR A 52 -1.29 3.75 4.89
N ALA A 53 -0.77 2.90 4.01
CA ALA A 53 -1.01 1.46 4.08
C ALA A 53 0.21 0.74 4.66
N LEU A 54 -0.03 -0.18 5.60
CA LEU A 54 0.95 -1.14 6.09
C LEU A 54 0.73 -2.49 5.42
N GLN A 55 1.84 -3.12 5.02
CA GLN A 55 1.90 -4.47 4.47
C GLN A 55 2.48 -5.46 5.48
N LEU A 56 2.02 -6.71 5.44
CA LEU A 56 2.69 -7.90 5.99
C LEU A 56 3.36 -8.71 4.87
#